data_AF-A0A813HPJ4-F1
#
_entry.id   AF-A0A813HPJ4-F1
#
_cell.length_a   1.000
_cell.length_b   1.000
_cell.length_c   1.000
_cell.angle_alpha   90.00
_cell.angle_beta   90.00
_cell.angle_gamma   90.00
#
_symmetry.space_group_name_H-M   'P 1'
#
loop_
_entity.id
_entity.type
_entity.pdbx_description
1 polymer ?
#
loop_
_entity_poly.entity_id
_entity_poly.type
_entity_poly.pdbx_seq_one_letter_code
_entity_poly.pdbx_strand_id
1 'polypeptide(L)'
;MSGLLRSAVAVGRLSSPRLPANLTQANKASMPFIPQDWVFRFFPGLTRDKVRFMLRFNQVSFSMGLGFFYLWCHTPYKCDQYDHFEESYLYSWVKGNMQKTGEFDENVRIKVRHFYPQTAEE
;
A
#
# COMPACT_ATOMS: atom_id res chain seq x y z
N MET A 1 16.61 -54.56 -9.50
CA MET A 1 16.51 -53.14 -9.93
C MET A 1 16.94 -52.12 -8.86
N SER A 2 17.06 -52.49 -7.58
CA SER A 2 17.40 -51.55 -6.49
C SER A 2 18.84 -50.99 -6.53
N GLY A 3 19.76 -51.64 -7.26
CA GLY A 3 21.13 -51.15 -7.43
C GLY A 3 21.22 -49.90 -8.31
N LEU A 4 20.51 -49.89 -9.45
CA LEU A 4 20.50 -48.76 -10.39
C LEU A 4 19.91 -47.48 -9.77
N LEU A 5 18.86 -47.62 -8.94
CA LEU A 5 18.27 -46.50 -8.21
C LEU A 5 19.24 -45.90 -7.19
N ARG A 6 20.04 -46.72 -6.50
CA ARG A 6 21.05 -46.23 -5.55
C ARG A 6 22.20 -45.51 -6.27
N SER A 7 22.63 -46.02 -7.41
CA SER A 7 23.64 -45.37 -8.26
C SER A 7 23.15 -44.03 -8.81
N ALA A 8 21.89 -43.96 -9.27
CA ALA A 8 21.30 -42.72 -9.78
C ALA A 8 21.15 -41.65 -8.70
N VAL A 9 20.80 -42.03 -7.46
CA VAL A 9 20.72 -41.11 -6.32
C VAL A 9 22.10 -40.61 -5.89
N ALA A 10 23.13 -41.45 -5.96
CA ALA A 10 24.50 -41.04 -5.63
C ALA A 10 25.07 -40.06 -6.66
N VAL A 11 24.84 -40.29 -7.95
CA VAL A 11 25.28 -39.42 -9.05
C VAL A 11 24.51 -38.08 -9.03
N GLY A 12 23.20 -38.11 -8.73
CA GLY A 12 22.38 -36.89 -8.62
C GLY A 12 22.76 -35.97 -7.44
N ARG A 13 23.40 -36.50 -6.39
CA ARG A 13 23.94 -35.67 -5.29
C ARG A 13 25.20 -34.93 -5.70
N LEU A 14 26.03 -35.52 -6.56
CA LEU A 14 27.23 -34.88 -7.11
C LEU A 14 26.89 -33.78 -8.14
N SER A 15 25.72 -33.86 -8.78
CA SER A 15 25.25 -32.85 -9.74
C SER A 15 24.45 -31.71 -9.09
N SER A 16 24.37 -31.64 -7.76
CA SER A 16 23.73 -30.48 -7.12
C SER A 16 24.56 -29.23 -7.44
N PRO A 17 24.00 -28.24 -8.15
CA PRO A 17 24.75 -27.06 -8.57
C PRO A 17 25.26 -26.35 -7.32
N ARG A 18 26.59 -26.36 -7.13
CA ARG A 18 27.23 -25.57 -6.08
C ARG A 18 26.98 -24.10 -6.40
N LEU A 19 26.39 -23.39 -5.45
CA LEU A 19 26.23 -21.95 -5.56
C LEU A 19 27.62 -21.32 -5.75
N PRO A 20 27.80 -20.38 -6.70
CA PRO A 20 29.07 -19.71 -6.91
C PRO A 20 29.55 -19.05 -5.61
N ALA A 21 30.88 -19.09 -5.37
CA ALA A 21 31.49 -18.63 -4.13
C ALA A 21 31.10 -17.19 -3.76
N ASN A 22 30.86 -16.35 -4.76
CA ASN A 22 30.43 -14.96 -4.61
C ASN A 22 29.04 -14.84 -3.94
N LEU A 23 28.15 -15.81 -4.14
CA LEU A 23 26.85 -15.85 -3.44
C LEU A 23 26.99 -16.35 -1.99
N THR A 24 27.99 -17.20 -1.70
CA THR A 24 28.25 -17.67 -0.33
C THR A 24 28.94 -16.61 0.55
N GLN A 25 29.60 -15.64 -0.06
CA GLN A 25 30.31 -14.54 0.62
C GLN A 25 29.50 -13.24 0.72
N ALA A 26 28.26 -13.21 0.22
CA ALA A 26 27.41 -12.02 0.35
C ALA A 26 27.25 -11.63 1.84
N ASN A 27 27.81 -10.47 2.16
CA ASN A 27 28.00 -9.95 3.51
C ASN A 27 26.65 -9.84 4.26
N LYS A 28 26.54 -10.49 5.44
CA LYS A 28 25.34 -10.54 6.28
C LYS A 28 25.18 -9.33 7.21
N ALA A 29 25.93 -8.24 7.03
CA ALA A 29 25.93 -7.10 7.94
C ALA A 29 24.59 -6.33 7.99
N SER A 30 23.75 -6.43 6.96
CA SER A 30 22.39 -5.91 6.98
C SER A 30 21.53 -6.70 6.00
N MET A 31 20.46 -7.35 6.48
CA MET A 31 19.44 -7.86 5.56
C MET A 31 18.47 -6.72 5.27
N PRO A 32 18.41 -6.22 4.03
CA PRO A 32 17.35 -5.29 3.65
C PRO A 32 16.00 -5.98 3.87
N PHE A 33 15.04 -5.26 4.45
CA PHE A 33 13.68 -5.77 4.61
C PHE A 33 12.97 -5.78 3.27
N ILE A 34 13.19 -6.86 2.52
CA ILE A 34 12.44 -7.18 1.32
C ILE A 34 11.46 -8.27 1.75
N PRO A 35 10.16 -7.98 1.89
CA PRO A 35 9.17 -8.94 2.39
C PRO A 35 9.22 -10.29 1.68
N GLN A 36 9.51 -10.26 0.37
CA GLN A 36 9.59 -11.44 -0.45
C GLN A 36 10.78 -12.35 -0.10
N ASP A 37 11.94 -11.77 0.18
CA ASP A 37 13.13 -12.51 0.61
C ASP A 37 12.94 -13.17 1.97
N TRP A 38 12.18 -12.54 2.87
CA TRP A 38 11.82 -13.13 4.15
C TRP A 38 10.96 -14.39 3.96
N VAL A 39 9.97 -14.36 3.07
CA VAL A 39 9.14 -15.54 2.78
C VAL A 39 9.99 -16.69 2.23
N PHE A 40 10.91 -16.42 1.32
CA PHE A 40 11.81 -17.46 0.79
C PHE A 40 12.77 -18.01 1.83
N ARG A 41 13.20 -17.18 2.78
CA ARG A 41 14.21 -17.55 3.77
C ARG A 41 13.63 -18.31 4.96
N PHE A 42 12.43 -17.93 5.40
CA PHE A 42 11.77 -18.54 6.55
C PHE A 42 10.75 -19.62 6.18
N PHE A 43 10.21 -19.59 4.95
CA PHE A 43 9.22 -20.57 4.47
C PHE A 43 9.63 -21.24 3.15
N PRO A 44 10.81 -21.89 3.08
CA PRO A 44 11.30 -22.52 1.85
C PRO A 44 10.41 -23.69 1.38
N GLY A 45 9.64 -24.32 2.27
CA GLY A 45 8.70 -25.39 1.92
C GLY A 45 7.51 -24.90 1.10
N LEU A 46 7.02 -23.68 1.36
CA LEU A 46 5.94 -23.04 0.61
C LEU A 46 6.43 -22.46 -0.74
N THR A 47 7.73 -22.20 -0.84
CA THR A 47 8.34 -21.44 -1.94
C THR A 47 9.50 -22.18 -2.61
N ARG A 48 9.41 -23.51 -2.63
CA ARG A 48 10.44 -24.40 -3.18
C ARG A 48 10.80 -24.08 -4.64
N ASP A 49 9.83 -23.58 -5.40
CA ASP A 49 10.03 -23.01 -6.73
C ASP A 49 9.85 -21.48 -6.68
N LYS A 50 10.99 -20.78 -6.52
CA LYS A 50 11.03 -19.31 -6.43
C LYS A 50 10.48 -18.64 -7.68
N VAL A 51 10.65 -19.25 -8.86
CA VAL A 51 10.21 -18.67 -10.13
C VAL A 51 8.68 -18.74 -10.23
N ARG A 52 8.09 -19.89 -9.89
CA ARG A 52 6.63 -20.01 -9.83
C ARG A 52 6.03 -19.10 -8.77
N PHE A 53 6.66 -18.98 -7.60
CA PHE A 53 6.20 -18.04 -6.58
C PHE A 53 6.26 -16.60 -7.08
N MET A 54 7.35 -16.16 -7.70
CA MET A 54 7.49 -14.82 -8.27
C MET A 54 6.40 -14.53 -9.30
N LEU A 55 6.11 -15.47 -10.20
CA LEU A 55 5.07 -15.32 -11.21
C LEU A 55 3.69 -15.15 -10.56
N ARG A 56 3.35 -15.98 -9.56
CA ARG A 56 2.06 -15.91 -8.85
C ARG A 56 1.96 -14.66 -8.00
N PHE A 57 3.02 -14.29 -7.30
CA PHE A 57 3.09 -13.06 -6.52
C PHE A 57 2.84 -11.84 -7.41
N ASN A 58 3.52 -11.75 -8.56
CA ASN A 58 3.33 -10.66 -9.50
C ASN A 58 1.88 -10.61 -10.03
N GLN A 59 1.28 -11.75 -10.37
CA GLN A 59 -0.14 -11.82 -10.78
C GLN A 59 -1.09 -11.32 -9.70
N VAL A 60 -0.88 -11.74 -8.45
CA VAL A 60 -1.69 -11.31 -7.31
C VAL A 60 -1.49 -9.83 -7.02
N SER A 61 -0.25 -9.35 -6.93
CA SER A 61 0.06 -7.93 -6.67
C SER A 61 -0.51 -7.02 -7.75
N PHE A 62 -0.38 -7.40 -9.02
CA PHE A 62 -0.96 -6.66 -10.13
C PHE A 62 -2.49 -6.62 -10.05
N SER A 63 -3.12 -7.77 -9.76
CA SER A 63 -4.58 -7.86 -9.63
C SER A 63 -5.11 -7.04 -8.45
N MET A 64 -4.41 -7.07 -7.30
CA MET A 64 -4.73 -6.25 -6.13
C MET A 64 -4.56 -4.76 -6.41
N GLY A 65 -3.48 -4.38 -7.11
CA GLY A 65 -3.23 -3.00 -7.51
C GLY A 65 -4.30 -2.48 -8.47
N LEU A 66 -4.69 -3.26 -9.48
CA LEU A 66 -5.80 -2.92 -10.36
C LEU A 66 -7.13 -2.85 -9.60
N GLY A 67 -7.39 -3.80 -8.70
CA GLY A 67 -8.59 -3.79 -7.87
C GLY A 67 -8.67 -2.54 -7.00
N PHE A 68 -7.58 -2.17 -6.34
CA PHE A 68 -7.50 -0.92 -5.57
C PHE A 68 -7.72 0.30 -6.46
N PHE A 69 -7.06 0.37 -7.61
CA PHE A 69 -7.20 1.50 -8.52
C PHE A 69 -8.66 1.66 -9.00
N TYR A 70 -9.28 0.60 -9.52
CA TYR A 70 -10.60 0.69 -10.12
C TYR A 70 -11.74 0.71 -9.10
N LEU A 71 -11.60 0.03 -7.95
CA LEU A 71 -12.68 -0.05 -6.95
C LEU A 71 -12.60 1.03 -5.87
N TRP A 72 -11.41 1.58 -5.62
CA TRP A 72 -11.19 2.59 -4.59
C TRP A 72 -10.82 3.94 -5.19
N CYS A 73 -9.70 4.02 -5.92
CA CYS A 73 -9.20 5.30 -6.45
C CYS A 73 -10.09 5.91 -7.54
N HIS A 74 -10.76 5.07 -8.33
CA HIS A 74 -11.61 5.52 -9.44
C HIS A 74 -13.08 5.69 -9.06
N THR A 75 -13.40 5.81 -7.77
CA THR A 75 -14.74 6.26 -7.35
C THR A 75 -14.75 7.78 -7.26
N PRO A 76 -15.14 8.51 -8.33
CA PRO A 76 -15.23 9.96 -8.27
C PRO A 76 -16.23 10.33 -7.17
N TYR A 77 -15.79 11.18 -6.25
CA TYR A 77 -16.57 11.74 -5.16
C TYR A 77 -16.94 10.85 -3.96
N LYS A 78 -16.43 9.61 -3.87
CA LYS A 78 -16.73 8.77 -2.68
C LYS A 78 -16.09 9.30 -1.39
N CYS A 79 -15.00 10.07 -1.52
CA CYS A 79 -14.36 10.82 -0.44
C CYS A 79 -14.38 12.34 -0.67
N ASP A 80 -15.03 12.80 -1.74
CA ASP A 80 -15.20 14.22 -2.05
C ASP A 80 -16.66 14.56 -1.68
N GLN A 81 -16.92 14.62 -0.38
CA GLN A 81 -18.19 15.12 0.11
C GLN A 81 -18.18 16.63 -0.13
N TYR A 82 -18.92 17.10 -1.14
CA TYR A 82 -19.14 18.54 -1.38
C TYR A 82 -19.65 19.28 -0.13
N ASP A 83 -20.27 18.56 0.82
CA ASP A 83 -20.79 19.12 2.07
C ASP A 83 -19.82 19.01 3.27
N HIS A 84 -18.77 18.20 3.20
CA HIS A 84 -17.87 17.93 4.33
C HIS A 84 -16.42 17.79 3.83
N PHE A 85 -15.77 18.92 3.57
CA PHE A 85 -14.32 18.96 3.70
C PHE A 85 -13.95 18.45 5.09
N GLU A 86 -12.92 17.61 5.19
CA GLU A 86 -12.37 17.23 6.49
C GLU A 86 -11.84 18.51 7.15
N GLU A 87 -12.63 19.08 8.04
CA GLU A 87 -12.28 20.28 8.77
C GLU A 87 -11.10 19.93 9.68
N SER A 88 -9.96 20.62 9.51
CA SER A 88 -8.82 20.43 10.40
C SER A 88 -9.25 20.64 11.87
N TYR A 89 -8.63 19.92 12.81
CA TYR A 89 -8.95 20.03 14.22
C TYR A 89 -8.92 21.48 14.75
N LEU A 90 -7.94 22.26 14.28
CA LEU A 90 -7.83 23.68 14.59
C LEU A 90 -9.03 24.48 14.08
N TYR A 91 -9.48 24.22 12.85
CA TYR A 91 -10.65 24.86 12.28
C TYR A 91 -11.90 24.59 13.11
N SER A 92 -12.16 23.32 13.47
CA SER A 92 -13.31 22.96 14.30
C SER A 92 -13.24 23.57 15.70
N TRP A 93 -12.03 23.66 16.28
CA TRP A 93 -11.84 24.31 17.59
C TRP A 93 -12.14 25.81 17.55
N VAL A 94 -11.61 26.53 16.55
CA VAL A 94 -11.87 27.97 16.38
C VAL A 94 -13.35 28.21 16.11
N LYS A 95 -13.95 27.48 15.16
CA LYS A 95 -15.38 27.55 14.83
C LYS A 95 -16.26 27.32 16.06
N GLY A 96 -15.95 26.30 16.87
CA GLY A 96 -16.68 26.00 18.09
C GLY A 96 -16.57 27.09 19.16
N ASN A 97 -15.42 27.77 19.28
CA ASN A 97 -15.27 28.91 20.18
C ASN A 97 -16.06 30.13 19.68
N MET A 98 -16.03 30.41 18.36
CA MET A 98 -16.79 31.50 17.75
C MET A 98 -18.30 31.30 17.83
N GLN A 99 -18.77 30.05 17.80
CA GLN A 99 -20.19 29.73 18.01
C GLN A 99 -20.63 30.00 19.45
N LYS A 100 -19.76 29.74 20.44
CA LYS A 100 -20.05 30.04 21.86
C LYS A 100 -20.14 31.54 22.14
N THR A 101 -19.31 32.35 21.47
CA THR A 101 -19.28 33.81 21.63
C THR A 101 -20.34 34.52 20.77
N GLY A 102 -21.04 33.81 19.87
CA GLY A 102 -21.99 34.38 18.91
C GLY A 102 -21.31 35.12 17.73
N GLU A 103 -19.98 35.21 17.73
CA GLU A 103 -19.20 35.84 16.65
C GLU A 103 -19.33 35.08 15.33
N PHE A 104 -19.60 33.77 15.38
CA PHE A 104 -19.79 32.96 14.17
C PHE A 104 -20.99 33.46 13.36
N ASP A 105 -22.14 33.68 14.00
CA ASP A 105 -23.37 34.10 13.32
C ASP A 105 -23.23 35.51 12.73
N GLU A 106 -22.55 36.41 13.44
CA GLU A 106 -22.26 37.75 12.93
C GLU A 106 -21.32 37.72 11.72
N ASN A 107 -20.28 36.88 11.77
CA ASN A 107 -19.39 36.69 10.63
C ASN A 107 -20.09 36.08 9.42
N VAL A 108 -21.00 35.13 9.63
CA VAL A 108 -21.83 34.55 8.55
C VAL A 108 -22.76 35.61 7.98
N ARG A 109 -23.40 36.44 8.82
CA ARG A 109 -24.26 37.54 8.39
C ARG A 109 -23.51 38.53 7.49
N ILE A 110 -22.34 39.00 7.93
CA ILE A 110 -21.52 39.96 7.19
C ILE A 110 -21.01 39.35 5.87
N LYS A 111 -20.45 38.14 5.91
CA LYS A 111 -19.76 37.54 4.75
C LYS A 111 -20.71 36.94 3.71
N VAL A 112 -21.88 36.43 4.10
CA VAL A 112 -22.81 35.77 3.18
C VAL A 112 -23.91 36.70 2.69
N ARG A 113 -24.44 37.60 3.55
CA ARG A 113 -25.63 38.37 3.21
C ARG A 113 -25.38 39.82 2.77
N HIS A 114 -24.22 40.40 3.09
CA HIS A 114 -24.02 41.85 2.94
C HIS A 114 -22.70 42.26 2.26
N PHE A 115 -21.90 41.32 1.77
CA PHE A 115 -20.56 41.65 1.27
C PHE A 115 -20.52 42.19 -0.17
N TYR A 116 -21.50 41.84 -1.01
CA TYR A 116 -21.68 42.47 -2.31
C TYR A 116 -22.81 43.50 -2.20
N PRO A 117 -22.66 44.71 -2.77
CA PRO A 117 -23.80 45.60 -2.92
C PRO A 117 -24.88 44.81 -3.66
N GLN A 118 -26.08 44.74 -3.08
CA GLN A 118 -27.25 44.31 -3.84
C GLN A 118 -27.39 45.34 -4.95
N THR A 119 -26.88 45.04 -6.14
CA THR A 119 -27.28 45.78 -7.34
C THR A 119 -28.80 45.64 -7.39
N ALA A 120 -29.47 46.77 -7.23
CA ALA A 120 -30.89 46.89 -7.43
C ALA A 120 -31.18 46.57 -8.90
N GLU A 121 -31.39 45.29 -9.20
CA GLU A 121 -31.91 44.81 -10.47
C GLU A 121 -33.09 43.88 -10.15
N GLU A 122 -34.27 44.48 -10.31
CA GLU A 122 -35.62 43.95 -10.59
C GLU A 122 -36.00 42.52 -10.13
#